data_AF-A0A7W1G7X9-F1
#
_entry.id   AF-A0A7W1G7X9-F1
#
_cell.length_a   1.000
_cell.length_b   1.000
_cell.length_c   1.000
_cell.angle_alpha   90.00
_cell.angle_beta   90.00
_cell.angle_gamma   90.00
#
_symmetry.space_group_name_H-M   'P 1'
#
loop_
_entity.id
_entity.type
_entity.pdbx_description
1 polymer ?
#
loop_
_entity_poly.entity_id
_entity_poly.type
_entity_poly.pdbx_seq_one_letter_code
_entity_poly.pdbx_strand_id
1 'polypeptide(L)'
;MMQGPDEYEVPVLSPTSSHRASIHPSIDGLVAMIAAKTMESPKEENQLREMCRKKIRSYREDVYMKRYTTVPDVAAARDRWQIVTAFANRRDAPER
;
A
#
# COMPACT_ATOMS: atom_id res chain seq x y z
N MET A 1 0.39 27.64 -55.08
CA MET A 1 1.11 27.63 -53.79
C MET A 1 0.06 27.39 -52.71
N MET A 2 -0.05 26.17 -52.20
CA MET A 2 -0.99 25.83 -51.13
C MET A 2 -0.18 25.53 -49.86
N GLN A 3 -0.66 26.10 -48.75
CA GLN A 3 0.02 26.35 -47.48
C GLN A 3 0.22 25.08 -46.63
N GLY A 4 1.14 25.19 -45.67
CA GLY A 4 1.67 24.09 -44.84
C GLY A 4 0.72 23.57 -43.76
N PRO A 5 1.14 22.51 -43.04
CA PRO A 5 0.33 21.84 -42.04
C PRO A 5 0.17 22.72 -40.78
N ASP A 6 -1.07 22.94 -40.38
CA ASP A 6 -1.44 23.59 -39.12
C ASP A 6 -1.23 22.58 -37.98
N GLU A 7 -0.13 22.74 -37.25
CA GLU A 7 0.20 22.00 -36.04
C GLU A 7 -0.81 22.35 -34.96
N TYR A 8 -1.68 21.40 -34.62
CA TYR A 8 -2.57 21.53 -33.47
C TYR A 8 -1.73 21.45 -32.17
N GLU A 9 -1.34 22.60 -31.66
CA GLU A 9 -0.81 22.76 -30.30
C GLU A 9 -1.93 22.44 -29.29
N VAL A 10 -1.90 21.23 -28.73
CA VAL A 10 -2.77 20.85 -27.60
C VAL A 10 -2.27 21.51 -26.31
N PRO A 11 -3.13 22.20 -25.53
CA PRO A 11 -2.73 22.90 -24.32
C PRO A 11 -2.43 21.93 -23.16
N VAL A 12 -1.24 22.12 -22.59
CA VAL A 12 -0.84 22.00 -21.17
C VAL A 12 -1.70 21.09 -20.28
N LEU A 13 -1.25 19.86 -20.10
CA LEU A 13 -1.51 19.12 -18.86
C LEU A 13 -0.19 19.01 -18.09
N SER A 14 0.15 20.08 -17.37
CA SER A 14 0.91 19.95 -16.14
C SER A 14 -0.02 19.30 -15.12
N PRO A 15 0.13 18.02 -14.75
CA PRO A 15 -0.44 17.58 -13.49
C PRO A 15 0.26 18.39 -12.41
N THR A 16 -0.54 19.25 -11.80
CA THR A 16 -0.26 19.96 -10.58
C THR A 16 0.56 19.08 -9.64
N SER A 17 1.59 19.70 -9.08
CA SER A 17 2.29 19.33 -7.86
C SER A 17 1.33 18.68 -6.85
N SER A 18 1.16 17.36 -6.93
CA SER A 18 0.50 16.56 -5.90
C SER A 18 1.56 16.15 -4.90
N HIS A 19 1.99 17.13 -4.12
CA HIS A 19 2.59 16.87 -2.82
C HIS A 19 1.72 15.83 -2.08
N ARG A 20 2.37 14.77 -1.57
CA ARG A 20 1.81 13.65 -0.77
C ARG A 20 1.26 12.44 -1.53
N ALA A 21 2.02 11.89 -2.46
CA ALA A 21 2.24 10.44 -2.38
C ALA A 21 3.08 10.16 -1.11
N SER A 22 2.51 10.37 0.08
CA SER A 22 2.90 9.56 1.23
C SER A 22 2.50 8.16 0.82
N ILE A 23 3.41 7.43 0.18
CA ILE A 23 3.17 6.09 -0.37
C ILE A 23 2.85 5.20 0.83
N HIS A 24 1.58 5.19 1.23
CA HIS A 24 1.10 4.27 2.23
C HIS A 24 1.20 2.90 1.59
N PRO A 25 2.08 2.02 2.09
CA PRO A 25 2.32 0.73 1.48
C PRO A 25 0.99 0.00 1.28
N SER A 26 0.86 -0.67 0.14
CA SER A 26 -0.25 -1.61 -0.10
C SER A 26 -0.20 -2.73 0.94
N ILE A 27 -1.28 -3.49 1.09
CA ILE A 27 -1.30 -4.67 1.97
C ILE A 27 -0.16 -5.63 1.58
N ASP A 28 0.04 -5.86 0.28
CA ASP A 28 1.15 -6.66 -0.25
C ASP A 28 2.53 -6.09 0.13
N GLY A 29 2.69 -4.76 0.10
CA GLY A 29 3.93 -4.10 0.53
C GLY A 29 4.17 -4.21 2.03
N LEU A 30 3.11 -4.14 2.85
CA LEU A 30 3.17 -4.39 4.28
C LEU A 30 3.57 -5.84 4.58
N VAL A 31 3.01 -6.82 3.88
CA VAL A 31 3.40 -8.23 4.02
C VAL A 31 4.87 -8.43 3.66
N ALA A 32 5.33 -7.84 2.56
CA ALA A 32 6.73 -7.92 2.16
C ALA A 32 7.66 -7.32 3.22
N MET A 33 7.30 -6.19 3.83
CA MET A 33 8.06 -5.61 4.93
C MET A 33 8.00 -6.45 6.21
N ILE A 34 6.86 -7.06 6.53
CA ILE A 34 6.73 -7.98 7.67
C ILE A 34 7.61 -9.23 7.47
N ALA A 35 7.66 -9.74 6.24
CA ALA A 35 8.46 -10.91 5.87
C ALA A 35 9.96 -10.59 5.76
N ALA A 36 10.31 -9.34 5.46
CA ALA A 36 11.69 -8.87 5.48
C ALA A 36 12.22 -8.99 6.91
N LYS A 37 13.09 -9.98 7.15
CA LYS A 37 13.67 -10.35 8.45
C LYS A 37 14.62 -9.29 9.04
N THR A 38 14.67 -8.10 8.45
CA THR A 38 15.60 -7.00 8.74
C THR A 38 15.03 -5.95 9.69
N MET A 39 14.00 -6.26 10.48
CA MET A 39 13.61 -5.40 11.61
C MET A 39 14.66 -5.55 12.72
N GLU A 40 15.82 -4.93 12.51
CA GLU A 40 16.97 -4.96 13.41
C GLU A 40 16.70 -4.14 14.67
N SER A 41 15.72 -3.22 14.62
CA SER A 41 15.31 -2.40 15.75
C SER A 41 13.83 -2.59 16.13
N PRO A 42 13.50 -2.68 17.44
CA PRO A 42 12.11 -2.66 17.90
C PRO A 42 11.38 -1.36 17.50
N LYS A 43 12.12 -0.28 17.22
CA LYS A 43 11.56 0.98 16.71
C LYS A 43 10.99 0.82 15.30
N GLU A 44 11.69 0.11 14.42
CA GLU A 44 11.23 -0.14 13.05
C GLU A 44 10.04 -1.09 13.04
N GLU A 45 10.05 -2.11 13.92
CA GLU A 45 8.89 -2.99 14.12
C GLU A 45 7.66 -2.19 14.57
N ASN A 46 7.82 -1.30 15.55
CA ASN A 46 6.73 -0.45 16.03
C ASN A 46 6.23 0.52 14.95
N GLN A 47 7.11 1.10 14.15
CA GLN A 47 6.71 1.94 13.01
C GLN A 47 5.94 1.14 11.97
N LEU A 48 6.41 -0.06 11.60
CA LEU A 48 5.69 -0.94 10.68
C LEU A 48 4.34 -1.37 11.24
N ARG A 49 4.27 -1.64 12.55
CA ARG A 49 3.03 -1.99 13.24
C ARG A 49 2.03 -0.84 13.20
N GLU A 50 2.48 0.39 13.44
CA GLU A 50 1.64 1.59 13.32
C GLU A 50 1.15 1.79 11.88
N MET A 51 2.01 1.58 10.88
CA MET A 51 1.62 1.61 9.46
C MET A 51 0.56 0.57 9.15
N CYS A 52 0.71 -0.67 9.64
CA CYS A 52 -0.30 -1.72 9.51
C CYS A 52 -1.61 -1.27 10.15
N ARG A 53 -1.60 -0.85 11.42
CA ARG A 53 -2.78 -0.36 12.16
C ARG A 53 -3.52 0.77 11.42
N LYS A 54 -2.78 1.74 10.89
CA LYS A 54 -3.35 2.83 10.10
C LYS A 54 -4.00 2.32 8.82
N LYS A 55 -3.36 1.36 8.13
CA LYS A 55 -3.88 0.77 6.89
C LYS A 55 -5.19 0.01 7.11
N ILE A 56 -5.27 -0.88 8.10
CA ILE A 56 -6.50 -1.63 8.43
C ILE A 56 -7.64 -0.72 8.92
N ARG A 57 -7.33 0.43 9.54
CA ARG A 57 -8.36 1.43 9.90
C ARG A 57 -8.86 2.22 8.70
N SER A 58 -7.97 2.59 7.78
CA SER A 58 -8.31 3.42 6.62
C SER A 58 -8.84 2.63 5.43
N TYR A 59 -8.59 1.33 5.35
CA TYR A 59 -9.00 0.47 4.25
C TYR A 59 -9.74 -0.74 4.81
N ARG A 60 -10.91 -1.07 4.27
CA ARG A 60 -11.71 -2.21 4.75
C ARG A 60 -11.33 -3.49 4.01
N GLU A 61 -11.41 -4.62 4.71
CA GLU A 61 -11.15 -5.96 4.15
C GLU A 61 -11.99 -6.20 2.90
N ASP A 62 -13.31 -5.96 2.95
CA ASP A 62 -14.21 -6.13 1.80
C ASP A 62 -13.78 -5.34 0.56
N VAL A 63 -13.25 -4.12 0.75
CA VAL A 63 -12.82 -3.26 -0.37
C VAL A 63 -11.50 -3.75 -0.95
N TYR A 64 -10.63 -4.34 -0.12
CA TYR A 64 -9.43 -5.01 -0.57
C TYR A 64 -9.78 -6.29 -1.35
N MET A 65 -10.66 -7.13 -0.80
CA MET A 65 -11.07 -8.40 -1.38
C MET A 65 -11.76 -8.24 -2.74
N LYS A 66 -12.54 -7.17 -2.95
CA LYS A 66 -13.23 -6.87 -4.23
C LYS A 66 -12.30 -6.76 -5.45
N ARG A 67 -10.99 -6.58 -5.25
CA ARG A 67 -10.00 -6.55 -6.34
C ARG A 67 -9.69 -7.94 -6.91
N TYR A 68 -10.08 -8.99 -6.20
CA TYR A 68 -9.75 -10.37 -6.51
C TYR A 68 -11.04 -11.13 -6.83
N THR A 69 -11.08 -11.78 -7.99
CA THR A 69 -12.29 -12.44 -8.52
C THR A 69 -12.17 -13.96 -8.56
N THR A 70 -10.95 -14.49 -8.52
CA THR A 70 -10.68 -15.93 -8.56
C THR A 70 -10.51 -16.47 -7.14
N VAL A 71 -11.01 -17.67 -6.89
CA VAL A 71 -10.89 -18.36 -5.59
C VAL A 71 -9.45 -18.39 -5.05
N PRO A 72 -8.41 -18.77 -5.82
CA PRO A 72 -7.04 -18.79 -5.31
C PRO A 72 -6.52 -17.39 -4.95
N ASP A 73 -6.90 -16.34 -5.70
CA ASP A 73 -6.42 -14.98 -5.43
C ASP A 73 -7.14 -14.36 -4.22
N VAL A 74 -8.43 -14.63 -4.07
CA VAL A 74 -9.18 -14.27 -2.85
C VAL A 74 -8.57 -14.96 -1.63
N ALA A 75 -8.22 -16.25 -1.72
CA ALA A 75 -7.56 -16.96 -0.63
C ALA A 75 -6.20 -16.34 -0.28
N ALA A 76 -5.38 -16.03 -1.28
CA ALA A 76 -4.07 -15.41 -1.07
C ALA A 76 -4.18 -13.96 -0.54
N ALA A 77 -5.15 -13.18 -1.01
CA ALA A 77 -5.42 -11.85 -0.51
C ALA A 77 -5.91 -11.88 0.95
N ARG A 78 -6.75 -12.86 1.31
CA ARG A 78 -7.20 -13.06 2.69
C ARG A 78 -6.03 -13.38 3.60
N ASP A 79 -5.13 -14.26 3.17
CA ASP A 79 -3.92 -14.59 3.91
C ASP A 79 -3.05 -13.35 4.16
N ARG A 80 -2.76 -12.56 3.10
CA ARG A 80 -2.02 -11.29 3.21
C ARG A 80 -2.67 -10.32 4.19
N TRP A 81 -3.99 -10.21 4.14
CA TRP A 81 -4.77 -9.36 5.05
C TRP A 81 -4.65 -9.84 6.51
N GLN A 82 -4.76 -11.15 6.73
CA GLN A 82 -4.61 -11.74 8.06
C GLN A 82 -3.20 -11.55 8.61
N ILE A 83 -2.15 -11.68 7.79
CA ILE A 83 -0.76 -11.41 8.20
C ILE A 83 -0.62 -9.98 8.72
N VAL A 84 -1.08 -8.98 7.95
CA VAL A 84 -1.01 -7.56 8.33
C VAL A 84 -1.82 -7.29 9.59
N THR A 85 -3.02 -7.88 9.69
CA THR A 85 -3.91 -7.72 10.85
C THR A 85 -3.32 -8.36 12.10
N ALA A 86 -2.78 -9.57 11.99
CA ALA A 86 -2.13 -10.27 13.09
C ALA A 86 -0.91 -9.49 13.57
N PHE A 87 -0.06 -9.01 12.65
CA PHE A 87 1.10 -8.19 12.98
C PHE A 87 0.71 -6.89 13.68
N ALA A 88 -0.30 -6.18 13.17
CA ALA A 88 -0.82 -4.96 13.80
C ALA A 88 -1.34 -5.18 15.23
N ASN A 89 -1.92 -6.35 15.50
CA ASN A 89 -2.49 -6.71 16.80
C ASN A 89 -1.52 -7.47 17.71
N ARG A 90 -0.28 -7.74 17.29
CA ARG A 90 0.72 -8.30 18.20
C ARG A 90 0.90 -7.37 19.39
N ARG A 91 0.86 -7.97 20.59
CA ARG A 91 1.25 -7.30 21.83
C ARG A 91 2.69 -6.84 21.69
N ASP A 92 2.98 -5.64 22.18
CA ASP A 92 4.35 -5.14 22.28
C ASP A 92 5.21 -6.21 22.93
N ALA A 93 6.29 -6.58 22.23
CA ALA A 93 7.29 -7.45 22.82
C ALA A 93 7.78 -6.73 24.08
N PRO A 94 7.78 -7.38 25.25
CA PRO A 94 8.27 -6.73 26.46
C PRO A 94 9.70 -6.26 26.17
N GLU A 95 9.93 -4.95 26.25
CA GLU A 95 11.28 -4.38 26.27
C GLU A 95 12.04 -5.11 27.40
N ARG A 96 13.01 -5.95 27.03
CA ARG A 96 13.87 -6.67 27.97
C ARG A 96 15.13 -5.88 28.23
#